data_AF-X1PBY5-F1
#
_entry.id   AF-X1PBY5-F1
#
_cell.length_a   1.000
_cell.length_b   1.000
_cell.length_c   1.000
_cell.angle_alpha   90.00
_cell.angle_beta   90.00
_cell.angle_gamma   90.00
#
_symmetry.space_group_name_H-M   'P 1'
#
loop_
_entity.id
_entity.type
_entity.pdbx_description
1 polymer ?
#
loop_
_entity_poly.entity_id
_entity_poly.type
_entity_poly.pdbx_seq_one_letter_code
_entity_poly.pdbx_strand_id
1 'polypeptide(L)'
;QTIIANVWQAQEIKLGGRRSTEAIVGDETGNVRVVWFNNPYLAKKLATNTRVVISGRVSLFNGRHVFESPEWELVGDEDLIHTGRLVPLYPLTRGLHPRQVRKLMKGVIDQWAWQVEDFLPSELRDGCNLLPLPSAISHAHYPEDEAMKAEARVRLAFDELFLLQLGVLSKKRDWQESQPGSPFTAK
;
A
#
# COMPACT_ATOMS: atom_id res chain seq x y z
N GLN A 1 5.37 6.05 14.67
CA GLN A 1 4.19 6.29 15.54
C GLN A 1 3.18 7.07 14.74
N THR A 2 1.89 6.77 14.94
CA THR A 2 0.78 7.41 14.23
C THR A 2 -0.18 8.01 15.25
N ILE A 3 -0.59 9.25 15.02
CA ILE A 3 -1.53 9.98 15.89
C ILE A 3 -2.60 10.67 15.04
N ILE A 4 -3.76 10.90 15.65
CA ILE A 4 -4.83 11.72 15.08
C ILE A 4 -4.98 12.92 16.01
N ALA A 5 -4.77 14.13 15.48
CA ALA A 5 -4.73 15.35 16.29
C ALA A 5 -5.33 16.53 15.53
N ASN A 6 -5.72 17.58 16.27
CA ASN A 6 -6.14 18.84 15.70
C ASN A 6 -4.94 19.78 15.57
N VAL A 7 -4.87 20.53 14.47
CA VAL A 7 -3.87 21.58 14.27
C VAL A 7 -4.27 22.80 15.08
N TRP A 8 -3.48 23.17 16.08
CA TRP A 8 -3.67 24.41 16.84
C TRP A 8 -3.11 25.62 16.10
N GLN A 9 -1.89 25.45 15.59
CA GLN A 9 -1.17 26.49 14.89
C GLN A 9 -0.23 25.86 13.88
N ALA A 10 -0.16 26.43 12.68
CA ALA A 10 0.88 26.15 11.71
C ALA A 10 1.50 27.47 11.27
N GLN A 11 2.82 27.52 11.23
CA GLN A 11 3.58 28.70 10.84
C GLN A 11 4.80 28.33 10.02
N GLU A 12 5.24 29.27 9.21
CA GLU A 12 6.48 29.13 8.49
C GLU A 12 7.64 29.65 9.34
N ILE A 13 8.69 28.85 9.46
CA ILE A 13 9.89 29.19 10.22
C ILE A 13 11.15 29.01 9.36
N LYS A 14 12.25 29.64 9.77
CA LYS A 14 13.58 29.37 9.20
C LYS A 14 14.39 28.52 10.16
N LEU A 15 14.76 27.32 9.72
CA LEU A 15 15.64 26.40 10.45
C LEU A 15 16.92 26.21 9.62
N GLY A 16 18.08 26.52 10.20
CA GLY A 16 19.37 26.37 9.50
C GLY A 16 19.44 27.13 8.17
N GLY A 17 18.78 28.29 8.07
CA GLY A 17 18.71 29.11 6.86
C GLY A 17 17.69 28.65 5.80
N ARG A 18 17.00 27.52 6.00
CA ARG A 18 15.99 27.00 5.08
C ARG A 18 14.57 27.22 5.61
N ARG A 19 13.65 27.56 4.71
CA ARG A 19 12.22 27.76 5.02
C ARG A 19 11.56 26.41 5.29
N SER A 20 10.88 26.28 6.41
CA SER A 20 10.26 25.05 6.89
C SER A 20 8.90 25.36 7.51
N THR A 21 8.05 24.36 7.66
CA THR A 21 6.78 24.51 8.38
C THR A 21 6.91 23.91 9.76
N GLU A 22 6.46 24.65 10.77
CA GLU A 22 6.24 24.14 12.12
C GLU A 22 4.75 24.19 12.43
N ALA A 23 4.23 23.09 12.99
CA ALA A 23 2.90 23.04 13.53
C ALA A 23 2.90 22.53 14.96
N ILE A 24 1.94 23.03 15.75
CA ILE A 24 1.57 22.46 17.04
C ILE A 24 0.26 21.71 16.80
N VAL A 25 0.28 20.42 17.07
CA VAL A 25 -0.91 19.56 16.96
C VAL A 25 -1.20 18.98 18.34
N GLY A 26 -2.47 18.75 18.63
CA GLY A 26 -2.85 18.16 19.92
C GLY A 26 -4.18 17.43 19.89
N ASP A 27 -4.33 16.56 20.88
CA ASP A 27 -5.53 15.82 21.20
C ASP A 27 -5.87 16.04 22.69
N GLU A 28 -6.75 15.20 23.23
CA GLU A 28 -7.16 15.27 24.65
C GLU A 28 -6.00 14.98 25.62
N THR A 29 -4.92 14.34 25.17
CA THR A 29 -3.78 13.93 26.00
C THR A 29 -2.69 14.99 26.09
N GLY A 30 -2.61 15.88 25.09
CA GLY A 30 -1.66 16.97 25.09
C GLY A 30 -1.28 17.45 23.68
N ASN A 31 -0.20 18.23 23.63
CA ASN A 31 0.30 18.86 22.40
C ASN A 31 1.69 18.33 22.04
N VAL A 32 1.92 18.13 20.75
CA VAL A 32 3.22 17.76 20.19
C VAL A 32 3.60 18.71 19.06
N ARG A 33 4.90 19.00 18.97
CA ARG A 33 5.45 19.82 17.90
C ARG A 33 5.76 18.95 16.69
N VAL A 34 5.47 19.48 15.51
CA VAL A 34 5.70 18.82 14.23
C VAL A 34 6.45 19.77 13.32
N VAL A 35 7.52 19.30 12.70
CA VAL A 35 8.36 20.12 11.82
C VAL A 35 8.51 19.44 10.47
N TRP A 36 8.15 20.13 9.39
CA TRP A 36 8.44 19.69 8.03
C TRP A 36 9.54 20.56 7.42
N PHE A 37 10.74 20.01 7.36
CA PHE A 37 11.89 20.69 6.77
C PHE A 37 11.71 20.92 5.28
N ASN A 38 12.13 22.10 4.79
CA ASN A 38 12.09 22.47 3.37
C ASN A 38 10.69 22.47 2.71
N ASN A 39 9.61 22.43 3.51
CA ASN A 39 8.24 22.39 3.00
C ASN A 39 7.41 23.57 3.55
N PRO A 40 7.72 24.83 3.17
CA PRO A 40 7.04 26.01 3.71
C PRO A 40 5.57 26.13 3.28
N TYR A 41 5.18 25.49 2.18
CA TYR A 41 3.80 25.54 1.68
C TYR A 41 2.79 24.88 2.64
N LEU A 42 3.25 23.97 3.51
CA LEU A 42 2.38 23.25 4.44
C LEU A 42 1.76 24.16 5.49
N ALA A 43 2.45 25.23 5.90
CA ALA A 43 1.91 26.22 6.82
C ALA A 43 0.58 26.82 6.35
N LYS A 44 0.37 26.93 5.03
CA LYS A 44 -0.88 27.42 4.44
C LYS A 44 -1.96 26.34 4.31
N LYS A 45 -1.57 25.07 4.21
CA LYS A 45 -2.50 23.93 4.05
C LYS A 45 -3.05 23.43 5.38
N LEU A 46 -2.27 23.55 6.46
CA LEU A 46 -2.64 23.12 7.80
C LEU A 46 -3.33 24.27 8.54
N ALA A 47 -4.60 24.49 8.23
CA ALA A 47 -5.39 25.50 8.93
C ALA A 47 -5.65 25.11 10.39
N THR A 48 -5.85 26.11 11.25
CA THR A 48 -6.23 25.89 12.65
C THR A 48 -7.57 25.15 12.73
N ASN A 49 -7.70 24.26 13.71
CA ASN A 49 -8.82 23.36 13.95
C ASN A 49 -9.05 22.31 12.86
N THR A 50 -8.14 22.16 11.90
CA THR A 50 -8.18 21.02 10.99
C THR A 50 -7.69 19.76 11.69
N ARG A 51 -8.44 18.67 11.55
CA ARG A 51 -8.07 17.36 12.08
C ARG A 51 -7.16 16.64 11.10
N VAL A 52 -6.05 16.11 11.59
CA VAL A 52 -5.00 15.49 10.76
C VAL A 52 -4.55 14.16 11.34
N VAL A 53 -4.23 13.22 10.46
CA VAL A 53 -3.48 12.01 10.81
C VAL A 53 -2.01 12.29 10.53
N ILE A 54 -1.14 12.01 11.50
CA ILE A 54 0.30 12.20 11.38
C ILE A 54 0.97 10.88 11.68
N SER A 55 1.84 10.42 10.77
CA SER A 55 2.58 9.18 10.90
C SER A 55 4.06 9.40 10.63
N GLY A 56 4.90 9.11 11.62
CA GLY A 56 6.34 9.30 11.45
C GLY A 56 7.16 8.90 12.67
N ARG A 57 8.44 9.27 12.63
CA ARG A 57 9.36 9.07 13.74
C ARG A 57 9.24 10.24 14.71
N VAL A 58 9.14 9.92 15.99
CA VAL A 58 9.24 10.91 17.07
C VAL A 58 10.71 10.97 17.50
N SER A 59 11.30 12.15 17.45
CA SER A 59 12.65 12.45 17.94
C SER A 59 12.58 13.35 19.18
N LEU A 60 13.72 13.56 19.85
CA LEU A 60 13.88 14.63 20.82
C LEU A 60 14.63 15.79 20.17
N PHE A 61 14.06 16.98 20.23
CA PHE A 61 14.71 18.22 19.84
C PHE A 61 14.63 19.21 21.01
N ASN A 62 15.79 19.66 21.51
CA ASN A 62 15.91 20.52 22.69
C ASN A 62 15.08 20.02 23.89
N GLY A 63 15.14 18.72 24.17
CA GLY A 63 14.45 18.11 25.31
C GLY A 63 12.93 17.92 25.13
N ARG A 64 12.37 18.21 23.95
CA ARG A 64 10.94 18.02 23.65
C ARG A 64 10.75 17.00 22.54
N HIS A 65 9.70 16.21 22.64
CA HIS A 65 9.30 15.29 21.57
C HIS A 65 8.80 16.05 20.35
N VAL A 66 9.33 15.70 19.18
CA VAL A 66 9.01 16.33 17.90
C VAL A 66 8.82 15.27 16.83
N PHE A 67 7.80 15.42 16.00
CA PHE A 67 7.74 14.68 14.74
C PHE A 67 8.57 15.40 13.67
N GLU A 68 9.56 14.73 13.10
CA GLU A 68 10.41 15.27 12.05
C GLU A 68 9.97 14.76 10.68
N SER A 69 9.56 15.70 9.82
CA SER A 69 9.04 15.49 8.46
C SER A 69 8.11 14.27 8.35
N PRO A 70 7.08 14.13 9.22
CA PRO A 70 6.19 12.98 9.18
C PRO A 70 5.31 13.01 7.93
N GLU A 71 4.78 11.85 7.57
CA GLU A 71 3.65 11.75 6.66
C GLU A 71 2.40 12.30 7.35
N TRP A 72 1.54 12.96 6.58
CA TRP A 72 0.32 13.58 7.10
C TRP A 72 -0.82 13.55 6.08
N GLU A 73 -2.05 13.43 6.56
CA GLU A 73 -3.28 13.51 5.77
C GLU A 73 -4.38 14.25 6.56
N LEU A 74 -5.29 14.93 5.86
CA LEU A 74 -6.43 15.58 6.49
C LEU A 74 -7.52 14.54 6.78
N VAL A 75 -8.09 14.57 7.97
CA VAL A 75 -9.26 13.75 8.30
C VAL A 75 -10.47 14.41 7.65
N GLY A 76 -10.91 13.87 6.52
CA GLY A 76 -11.94 14.43 5.67
C GLY A 76 -11.64 14.32 4.16
N ASP A 77 -10.40 14.01 3.77
CA ASP A 77 -10.11 13.51 2.43
C ASP A 77 -10.71 12.09 2.27
N GLU A 78 -11.32 11.81 1.11
CA GLU A 78 -12.19 10.64 0.86
C GLU A 78 -11.50 9.27 1.01
N ASP A 79 -10.18 9.20 1.21
CA ASP A 79 -9.49 7.98 1.63
C ASP A 79 -8.12 8.30 2.25
N LEU A 80 -7.86 7.81 3.47
CA LEU A 80 -6.53 7.85 4.09
C LEU A 80 -5.64 6.79 3.44
N ILE A 81 -4.91 7.17 2.39
CA ILE A 81 -4.09 6.25 1.57
C ILE A 81 -2.61 6.24 1.98
N HIS A 82 -2.20 7.14 2.86
CA HIS A 82 -0.81 7.33 3.26
C HIS A 82 -0.57 7.07 4.75
N THR A 83 -1.63 6.98 5.55
CA THR A 83 -1.60 6.89 7.01
C THR A 83 -2.82 6.12 7.52
N GLY A 84 -2.82 5.73 8.80
CA GLY A 84 -4.00 5.13 9.44
C GLY A 84 -4.41 3.73 8.97
N ARG A 85 -3.60 3.08 8.12
CA ARG A 85 -3.85 1.73 7.58
C ARG A 85 -2.55 0.96 7.33
N LEU A 86 -2.67 -0.27 6.83
CA LEU A 86 -1.56 -0.99 6.21
C LEU A 86 -1.17 -0.28 4.90
N VAL A 87 -0.06 0.46 4.93
CA VAL A 87 0.40 1.29 3.81
C VAL A 87 1.36 0.50 2.92
N PRO A 88 1.11 0.40 1.61
CA PRO A 88 2.01 -0.32 0.71
C PRO A 88 3.34 0.41 0.54
N LEU A 89 4.41 -0.39 0.44
CA LEU A 89 5.76 0.07 0.17
C LEU A 89 6.17 -0.37 -1.24
N TYR A 90 6.33 0.60 -2.13
CA TYR A 90 6.80 0.36 -3.49
C TYR A 90 8.28 0.75 -3.60
N PRO A 91 9.11 -0.06 -4.28
CA PRO A 91 10.44 0.36 -4.69
C PRO A 91 10.35 1.65 -5.52
N LEU A 92 11.27 2.59 -5.28
CA LEU A 92 11.26 3.90 -5.90
C LEU A 92 12.48 4.11 -6.79
N THR A 93 12.25 4.78 -7.91
CA THR A 93 13.30 5.28 -8.80
C THR A 93 13.50 6.78 -8.54
N ARG A 94 14.70 7.29 -8.86
CA ARG A 94 15.02 8.72 -8.72
C ARG A 94 13.94 9.60 -9.36
N GLY A 95 13.44 10.57 -8.61
CA GLY A 95 12.39 11.50 -9.06
C GLY A 95 10.97 11.06 -8.72
N LEU A 96 10.76 9.83 -8.21
CA LEU A 96 9.46 9.37 -7.73
C LEU A 96 9.37 9.50 -6.21
N HIS A 97 8.27 10.08 -5.74
CA HIS A 97 7.97 10.17 -4.31
C HIS A 97 6.97 9.10 -3.87
N PRO A 98 7.13 8.52 -2.66
CA PRO A 98 6.25 7.46 -2.16
C PRO A 98 4.76 7.82 -2.24
N ARG A 99 4.39 9.04 -1.83
CA ARG A 99 2.98 9.51 -1.86
C ARG A 99 2.40 9.52 -3.28
N GLN A 100 3.19 9.95 -4.27
CA GLN A 100 2.74 10.01 -5.67
C GLN A 100 2.50 8.62 -6.22
N VAL A 101 3.44 7.69 -5.99
CA VAL A 101 3.30 6.29 -6.43
C VAL A 101 2.12 5.62 -5.74
N ARG A 102 1.92 5.82 -4.44
CA ARG A 102 0.75 5.31 -3.72
C ARG A 102 -0.55 5.84 -4.32
N LYS A 103 -0.66 7.15 -4.56
CA LYS A 103 -1.86 7.75 -5.15
C LYS A 103 -2.15 7.19 -6.54
N LEU A 104 -1.12 7.06 -7.39
CA LEU A 104 -1.25 6.47 -8.72
C LEU A 104 -1.73 5.01 -8.63
N MET A 105 -1.06 4.20 -7.81
CA MET A 105 -1.43 2.80 -7.65
C MET A 105 -2.83 2.62 -7.08
N LYS A 106 -3.25 3.44 -6.12
CA LYS A 106 -4.61 3.40 -5.58
C LYS A 106 -5.64 3.61 -6.69
N GLY A 107 -5.47 4.65 -7.51
CA GLY A 107 -6.35 4.91 -8.65
C GLY A 107 -6.37 3.77 -9.68
N VAL A 108 -5.21 3.15 -9.96
CA VAL A 108 -5.13 2.00 -10.86
C VAL A 108 -5.88 0.80 -10.28
N ILE A 109 -5.64 0.45 -9.02
CA ILE A 109 -6.28 -0.71 -8.38
C ILE A 109 -7.79 -0.52 -8.29
N ASP A 110 -8.26 0.65 -7.84
CA ASP A 110 -9.69 0.93 -7.68
C ASP A 110 -10.45 0.87 -9.01
N GLN A 111 -9.80 1.29 -10.10
CA GLN A 111 -10.42 1.31 -11.42
C GLN A 111 -10.31 -0.03 -12.17
N TRP A 112 -9.19 -0.74 -12.03
CA TRP A 112 -8.84 -1.85 -12.93
C TRP A 112 -8.84 -3.23 -12.27
N ALA A 113 -8.71 -3.35 -10.94
CA ALA A 113 -8.68 -4.66 -10.29
C ALA A 113 -9.96 -5.46 -10.58
N TRP A 114 -11.12 -4.80 -10.53
CA TRP A 114 -12.43 -5.41 -10.80
C TRP A 114 -12.69 -5.75 -12.26
N GLN A 115 -11.83 -5.31 -13.19
CA GLN A 115 -11.91 -5.66 -14.61
C GLN A 115 -11.10 -6.91 -14.95
N VAL A 116 -10.31 -7.43 -14.00
CA VAL A 116 -9.54 -8.66 -14.19
C VAL A 116 -10.49 -9.86 -14.08
N GLU A 117 -10.60 -10.63 -15.16
CA GLU A 117 -11.37 -11.87 -15.15
C GLU A 117 -10.63 -12.95 -14.32
N ASP A 118 -11.37 -13.63 -13.46
CA ASP A 118 -10.82 -14.76 -12.71
C ASP A 118 -10.78 -15.99 -13.62
N PHE A 119 -9.57 -16.47 -13.92
CA PHE A 119 -9.36 -17.62 -14.80
C PHE A 119 -9.62 -18.96 -14.11
N LEU A 120 -9.72 -18.99 -12.77
CA LEU A 120 -10.05 -20.21 -12.04
C LEU A 120 -11.57 -20.47 -12.12
N PRO A 121 -12.00 -21.67 -12.52
CA PRO A 121 -13.38 -22.10 -12.36
C PRO A 121 -13.86 -21.92 -10.92
N SER A 122 -15.12 -21.52 -10.75
CA SER A 122 -15.69 -21.24 -9.42
C SER A 122 -15.61 -22.46 -8.51
N GLU A 123 -15.78 -23.67 -9.04
CA GLU A 123 -15.72 -24.91 -8.27
C GLU A 123 -14.33 -25.14 -7.65
N LEU A 124 -13.26 -24.83 -8.39
CA LEU A 124 -11.89 -24.94 -7.87
C LEU A 124 -11.59 -23.84 -6.86
N ARG A 125 -12.00 -22.60 -7.16
CA ARG A 125 -11.82 -21.47 -6.25
C ARG A 125 -12.51 -21.71 -4.90
N ASP A 126 -13.77 -22.14 -4.93
CA ASP A 126 -14.56 -22.42 -3.73
C ASP A 126 -14.05 -23.67 -3.00
N GLY A 127 -13.68 -24.73 -3.72
CA GLY A 127 -13.11 -25.96 -3.15
C GLY A 127 -11.77 -25.75 -2.45
N CYS A 128 -10.99 -24.76 -2.87
CA CYS A 128 -9.71 -24.38 -2.25
C CYS A 128 -9.83 -23.19 -1.27
N ASN A 129 -11.04 -22.67 -1.03
CA ASN A 129 -11.30 -21.49 -0.19
C ASN A 129 -10.43 -20.27 -0.57
N LEU A 130 -10.41 -19.95 -1.86
CA LEU A 130 -9.59 -18.88 -2.41
C LEU A 130 -10.41 -17.62 -2.67
N LEU A 131 -9.81 -16.45 -2.41
CA LEU A 131 -10.38 -15.16 -2.79
C LEU A 131 -10.58 -15.08 -4.31
N PRO A 132 -11.60 -14.34 -4.80
CA PRO A 132 -11.65 -13.92 -6.19
C PRO A 132 -10.38 -13.16 -6.58
N LEU A 133 -9.90 -13.35 -7.80
CA LEU A 133 -8.66 -12.72 -8.28
C LEU A 133 -8.67 -11.18 -8.13
N PRO A 134 -9.73 -10.44 -8.53
CA PRO A 134 -9.82 -8.99 -8.27
C PRO A 134 -9.62 -8.59 -6.81
N SER A 135 -10.23 -9.34 -5.89
CA SER A 135 -10.15 -9.09 -4.45
C SER A 135 -8.73 -9.35 -3.93
N ALA A 136 -8.10 -10.43 -4.38
CA ALA A 136 -6.72 -10.74 -4.01
C ALA A 136 -5.73 -9.68 -4.52
N ILE A 137 -5.91 -9.18 -5.76
CA ILE A 137 -5.12 -8.06 -6.28
C ILE A 137 -5.32 -6.81 -5.41
N SER A 138 -6.58 -6.44 -5.12
CA SER A 138 -6.88 -5.27 -4.30
C SER A 138 -6.24 -5.35 -2.91
N HIS A 139 -6.43 -6.47 -2.19
CA HIS A 139 -5.87 -6.67 -0.86
C HIS A 139 -4.35 -6.91 -0.83
N ALA A 140 -3.73 -7.33 -1.94
CA ALA A 140 -2.27 -7.36 -2.02
C ALA A 140 -1.66 -5.94 -1.96
N HIS A 141 -2.38 -4.94 -2.47
CA HIS A 141 -1.93 -3.54 -2.48
C HIS A 141 -2.47 -2.73 -1.29
N TYR A 142 -3.76 -2.86 -1.00
CA TYR A 142 -4.48 -2.07 0.02
C TYR A 142 -5.36 -2.98 0.88
N PRO A 143 -4.76 -3.87 1.70
CA PRO A 143 -5.53 -4.73 2.58
C PRO A 143 -6.28 -3.91 3.64
N GLU A 144 -7.41 -4.46 4.09
CA GLU A 144 -8.17 -3.92 5.22
C GLU A 144 -7.47 -4.28 6.54
N ASP A 145 -6.98 -5.52 6.63
CA ASP A 145 -6.25 -6.05 7.77
C ASP A 145 -5.17 -7.07 7.35
N GLU A 146 -4.42 -7.57 8.34
CA GLU A 146 -3.37 -8.57 8.10
C GLU A 146 -3.93 -9.93 7.65
N ALA A 147 -5.18 -10.26 7.95
CA ALA A 147 -5.80 -11.52 7.54
C ALA A 147 -6.10 -11.50 6.04
N MET A 148 -6.75 -10.45 5.54
CA MET A 148 -7.03 -10.25 4.10
C MET A 148 -5.75 -10.18 3.27
N LYS A 149 -4.69 -9.57 3.82
CA LYS A 149 -3.36 -9.58 3.20
C LYS A 149 -2.79 -10.99 3.07
N ALA A 150 -2.95 -11.83 4.11
CA ALA A 150 -2.48 -13.20 4.08
C ALA A 150 -3.27 -14.05 3.07
N GLU A 151 -4.59 -13.91 3.03
CA GLU A 151 -5.45 -14.59 2.06
C GLU A 151 -5.15 -14.18 0.62
N ALA A 152 -4.96 -12.88 0.36
CA ALA A 152 -4.52 -12.38 -0.94
C ALA A 152 -3.19 -12.99 -1.38
N ARG A 153 -2.22 -13.09 -0.46
CA ARG A 153 -0.94 -13.73 -0.73
C ARG A 153 -1.11 -15.21 -1.07
N VAL A 154 -1.96 -15.93 -0.34
CA VAL A 154 -2.25 -17.35 -0.62
C VAL A 154 -2.85 -17.50 -2.02
N ARG A 155 -3.84 -16.68 -2.37
CA ARG A 155 -4.46 -16.71 -3.70
C ARG A 155 -3.44 -16.47 -4.81
N LEU A 156 -2.64 -15.41 -4.72
CA LEU A 156 -1.68 -15.07 -5.78
C LEU A 156 -0.55 -16.11 -5.89
N ALA A 157 -0.10 -16.67 -4.77
CA ALA A 157 0.90 -17.75 -4.77
C ALA A 157 0.33 -19.06 -5.35
N PHE A 158 -0.95 -19.36 -5.07
CA PHE A 158 -1.65 -20.47 -5.68
C PHE A 158 -1.69 -20.32 -7.21
N ASP A 159 -2.07 -19.14 -7.70
CA ASP A 159 -2.15 -18.84 -9.13
C ASP A 159 -0.79 -19.06 -9.82
N GLU A 160 0.30 -18.54 -9.24
CA GLU A 160 1.65 -18.70 -9.77
C GLU A 160 2.06 -20.19 -9.86
N LEU A 161 1.86 -20.95 -8.77
CA LEU A 161 2.21 -22.37 -8.73
C LEU A 161 1.33 -23.19 -9.68
N PHE A 162 0.04 -22.92 -9.71
CA PHE A 162 -0.93 -23.63 -10.54
C PHE A 162 -0.62 -23.44 -12.03
N LEU A 163 -0.38 -22.20 -12.47
CA LEU A 163 0.00 -21.90 -13.85
C LEU A 163 1.33 -22.54 -14.23
N LEU A 164 2.31 -22.57 -13.32
CA LEU A 164 3.58 -23.27 -13.54
C LEU A 164 3.36 -24.78 -13.74
N GLN A 165 2.56 -25.42 -12.88
CA GLN A 165 2.25 -26.85 -12.99
C GLN A 165 1.49 -27.18 -14.27
N LEU A 166 0.51 -26.36 -14.66
CA LEU A 166 -0.20 -26.51 -15.94
C LEU A 166 0.76 -26.43 -17.12
N GLY A 167 1.70 -25.49 -17.11
CA GLY A 167 2.74 -25.36 -18.14
C GLY A 167 3.63 -26.61 -18.26
N VAL A 168 4.04 -27.17 -17.11
CA VAL A 168 4.84 -28.41 -17.07
C VAL A 168 4.04 -29.60 -17.62
N LEU A 169 2.77 -29.74 -17.21
CA LEU A 169 1.90 -30.82 -17.67
C LEU A 169 1.58 -30.72 -19.16
N SER A 170 1.35 -29.51 -19.68
CA SER A 170 1.15 -29.29 -21.11
C SER A 170 2.38 -29.75 -21.91
N LYS A 171 3.59 -29.32 -21.52
CA LYS A 171 4.82 -29.75 -22.21
C LYS A 171 5.04 -31.26 -22.15
N LYS A 172 4.72 -31.88 -21.01
CA LYS A 172 4.82 -33.33 -20.86
C LYS A 172 3.86 -34.04 -21.83
N ARG A 173 2.62 -33.58 -21.95
CA ARG A 173 1.64 -34.12 -22.88
C ARG A 173 2.11 -33.97 -24.33
N ASP A 174 2.55 -32.78 -24.73
CA ASP A 174 3.02 -32.50 -26.09
C ASP A 174 4.22 -33.40 -26.45
N TRP A 175 5.13 -33.65 -25.49
CA TRP A 175 6.23 -34.59 -25.68
C TRP A 175 5.74 -36.03 -25.86
N GLN A 176 4.75 -36.48 -25.09
CA GLN A 176 4.19 -37.84 -25.21
C GLN A 176 3.45 -38.05 -26.53
N GLU A 177 2.70 -37.04 -26.99
CA GLU A 177 1.93 -37.10 -28.23
C GLU A 177 2.80 -36.96 -29.49
N SER A 178 3.94 -36.27 -29.40
CA SER A 178 4.89 -36.12 -30.52
C SER A 178 5.82 -37.32 -30.71
N GLN A 179 5.86 -38.28 -29.78
CA GLN A 179 6.64 -39.50 -29.99
C GLN A 179 5.91 -40.45 -30.95
N PRO A 180 6.56 -40.93 -32.02
CA PRO A 180 5.98 -41.99 -32.84
C PRO A 180 5.76 -43.22 -31.95
N GLY A 181 4.51 -43.71 -31.93
CA GLY A 181 4.16 -44.91 -31.18
C GLY A 181 5.06 -46.07 -31.61
N SER A 182 5.65 -46.78 -30.64
CA SER A 182 6.42 -47.98 -30.94
C SER A 182 5.47 -49.07 -31.44
N PRO A 183 5.56 -49.54 -32.69
CA PRO A 183 4.70 -50.60 -33.17
C PRO A 183 4.99 -51.87 -32.36
N PHE A 184 3.97 -52.41 -31.71
CA PHE A 184 4.04 -53.74 -31.12
C PHE A 184 3.98 -54.77 -32.25
N THR A 185 5.09 -55.44 -32.54
CA THR A 185 5.08 -56.58 -33.45
C THR A 185 4.46 -57.77 -32.73
N ALA A 186 3.19 -58.05 -33.01
CA ALA A 186 2.56 -59.30 -32.59
C ALA A 186 3.21 -60.47 -33.34
N LYS A 187 3.57 -61.53 -32.62
CA LYS A 187 4.03 -62.80 -33.19
C LYS A 187 2.85 -63.67 -33.59
#